data_AF-A0A7W2R0I0-F1
#
_entry.id   AF-A0A7W2R0I0-F1
#
_cell.length_a   1.000
_cell.length_b   1.000
_cell.length_c   1.000
_cell.angle_alpha   90.00
_cell.angle_beta   90.00
_cell.angle_gamma   90.00
#
_symmetry.space_group_name_H-M   'P 1'
#
loop_
_entity.id
_entity.type
_entity.pdbx_description
1 polymer ?
#
loop_
_entity_poly.entity_id
_entity_poly.type
_entity_poly.pdbx_seq_one_letter_code
_entity_poly.pdbx_strand_id
1 'polypeptide(L)'
;MIYRDVISAVIRALASETINSAGGCDYTPKVQASKLKGEIVGKDAAFLTDCWVFGRLHSCLQPKHWLALNARYSTHMASKVGAIGRIVAHVTSPAPRLFLTKAVTAWAYPQLGGAERPVSQKVTLDVDDDAPAWRKAAVAKAQQAINAKLKQRQEAPCEGVIILPAHNYDMNTWDLDGNPERTRRDWRRKIFKGLDKMVDEALVEAGEILSKEGVLFDDQDAA
;
A
#
# COMPACT_ATOMS: atom_id res chain seq x y z
N MET A 1 22.61 -7.14 -16.47
CA MET A 1 21.20 -6.68 -16.52
C MET A 1 20.55 -6.83 -15.15
N ILE A 2 19.64 -5.92 -14.77
CA ILE A 2 19.32 -5.63 -13.35
C ILE A 2 17.93 -6.09 -12.93
N TYR A 3 16.96 -6.13 -13.86
CA TYR A 3 15.59 -6.57 -13.59
C TYR A 3 15.13 -7.62 -14.59
N ARG A 4 14.43 -8.64 -14.08
CA ARG A 4 13.83 -9.70 -14.90
C ARG A 4 12.46 -9.29 -15.47
N ASP A 5 11.66 -8.62 -14.65
CA ASP A 5 10.29 -8.24 -15.00
C ASP A 5 10.04 -6.75 -14.76
N VAL A 6 9.20 -6.13 -15.59
CA VAL A 6 8.77 -4.72 -15.44
C VAL A 6 8.16 -4.47 -14.05
N ILE A 7 7.31 -5.38 -13.59
CA ILE A 7 6.67 -5.28 -12.27
C ILE A 7 7.72 -5.29 -11.16
N SER A 8 8.74 -6.14 -11.28
CA SER A 8 9.82 -6.21 -10.30
C SER A 8 10.65 -4.92 -10.26
N ALA A 9 10.87 -4.29 -11.42
CA ALA A 9 11.55 -3.01 -11.54
C ALA A 9 10.74 -1.88 -10.90
N VAL A 10 9.45 -1.80 -11.21
CA VAL A 10 8.55 -0.79 -10.65
C VAL A 10 8.45 -0.92 -9.12
N ILE A 11 8.25 -2.13 -8.60
CA ILE A 11 8.13 -2.34 -7.14
C ILE A 11 9.44 -1.96 -6.43
N ARG A 12 10.60 -2.36 -6.97
CA ARG A 12 11.91 -2.02 -6.39
C ARG A 12 12.19 -0.52 -6.46
N ALA A 13 11.90 0.12 -7.58
CA ALA A 13 12.02 1.57 -7.74
C ALA A 13 11.13 2.32 -6.74
N LEU A 14 9.85 1.94 -6.59
CA LEU A 14 8.94 2.54 -5.63
C LEU A 14 9.36 2.29 -4.17
N ALA A 15 9.99 1.15 -3.87
CA ALA A 15 10.57 0.90 -2.56
C ALA A 15 11.80 1.78 -2.29
N SER A 16 12.61 2.08 -3.31
CA SER A 16 13.85 2.85 -3.16
C SER A 16 13.63 4.31 -2.75
N GLU A 17 12.50 4.94 -3.15
CA GLU A 17 12.10 6.29 -2.71
C GLU A 17 12.02 6.40 -1.18
N THR A 18 11.64 5.30 -0.53
CA THR A 18 11.29 5.27 0.90
C THR A 18 12.50 5.15 1.80
N ILE A 19 13.68 4.88 1.24
CA ILE A 19 14.94 4.88 1.98
C ILE A 19 15.37 6.34 2.16
N ASN A 20 14.67 7.02 3.07
CA ASN A 20 15.13 8.28 3.62
C ASN A 20 16.44 8.02 4.38
N SER A 21 17.44 8.78 4.01
CA SER A 21 18.76 8.92 4.63
C SER A 21 18.73 9.46 6.06
N ALA A 22 17.80 9.04 6.92
CA ALA A 22 17.68 9.52 8.31
C ALA A 22 18.91 9.19 9.19
N GLY A 23 19.96 8.58 8.63
CA GLY A 23 21.31 8.47 9.18
C GLY A 23 22.41 9.23 8.40
N GLY A 24 22.07 10.22 7.57
CA GLY A 24 22.99 11.08 6.83
C GLY A 24 23.26 10.64 5.39
N CYS A 25 22.61 11.29 4.41
CA CYS A 25 23.15 11.41 3.06
C CYS A 25 23.56 12.86 2.83
N ASP A 26 24.87 13.09 2.95
CA ASP A 26 25.54 14.10 2.16
C ASP A 26 25.19 13.87 0.68
N TYR A 27 24.52 14.83 0.03
CA TYR A 27 24.29 14.83 -1.43
C TYR A 27 25.54 15.29 -2.22
N THR A 28 26.65 15.55 -1.53
CA THR A 28 27.96 15.55 -2.18
C THR A 28 28.33 14.08 -2.46
N PRO A 29 28.95 13.73 -3.59
CA PRO A 29 29.30 12.36 -3.93
C PRO A 29 30.41 11.82 -3.00
N LYS A 30 30.07 11.55 -1.73
CA LYS A 30 30.92 10.82 -0.78
C LYS A 30 30.76 9.32 -0.90
N VAL A 31 29.83 8.84 -1.73
CA VAL A 31 29.79 7.45 -2.20
C VAL A 31 31.05 7.11 -3.02
N GLN A 32 31.89 8.09 -3.42
CA GLN A 32 33.13 7.80 -4.17
C GLN A 32 34.43 8.47 -3.69
N ALA A 33 34.47 9.22 -2.58
CA ALA A 33 35.70 9.99 -2.27
C ALA A 33 36.41 9.67 -0.95
N SER A 34 35.86 8.90 0.00
CA SER A 34 36.52 8.86 1.34
C SER A 34 36.57 7.54 2.11
N LYS A 35 35.99 6.43 1.65
CA LYS A 35 36.13 5.15 2.40
C LYS A 35 36.44 3.89 1.60
N LEU A 36 36.29 3.86 0.27
CA LEU A 36 36.66 2.70 -0.53
C LEU A 36 37.26 3.17 -1.87
N LYS A 37 38.55 2.88 -2.09
CA LYS A 37 39.10 2.85 -3.45
C LYS A 37 38.51 1.61 -4.13
N GLY A 38 37.43 1.78 -4.89
CA GLY A 38 36.78 0.67 -5.60
C GLY A 38 35.49 1.08 -6.29
N GLU A 39 35.09 0.30 -7.29
CA GLU A 39 33.78 0.42 -7.96
C GLU A 39 32.65 0.07 -6.97
N ILE A 40 31.49 0.71 -7.10
CA ILE A 40 30.31 0.37 -6.30
C ILE A 40 29.77 -0.95 -6.86
N VAL A 41 29.76 -2.01 -6.07
CA VAL A 41 29.38 -3.37 -6.51
C VAL A 41 28.28 -3.94 -5.60
N GLY A 42 27.47 -4.83 -6.15
CA GLY A 42 26.50 -5.62 -5.37
C GLY A 42 25.24 -4.83 -5.01
N LYS A 43 24.86 -4.87 -3.73
CA LYS A 43 23.57 -4.32 -3.26
C LYS A 43 23.48 -2.81 -3.40
N ASP A 44 24.58 -2.09 -3.17
CA ASP A 44 24.60 -0.63 -3.24
C ASP A 44 24.47 -0.15 -4.70
N ALA A 45 25.09 -0.87 -5.65
CA ALA A 45 24.95 -0.60 -7.07
C ALA A 45 23.51 -0.86 -7.56
N ALA A 46 22.91 -1.96 -7.09
CA ALA A 46 21.51 -2.28 -7.37
C ALA A 46 20.58 -1.19 -6.80
N PHE A 47 20.81 -0.74 -5.58
CA PHE A 47 20.01 0.32 -4.95
C PHE A 47 20.11 1.66 -5.69
N LEU A 48 21.32 2.07 -6.12
CA LEU A 48 21.48 3.27 -6.94
C LEU A 48 20.73 3.17 -8.27
N THR A 49 20.71 1.98 -8.86
CA THR A 49 19.91 1.72 -10.06
C THR A 49 18.42 1.87 -9.76
N ASP A 50 17.93 1.32 -8.65
CA ASP A 50 16.53 1.43 -8.23
C ASP A 50 16.12 2.92 -8.07
N CYS A 51 16.96 3.73 -7.42
CA CYS A 51 16.74 5.19 -7.27
C CYS A 51 16.73 5.94 -8.61
N TRP A 52 17.65 5.59 -9.51
CA TRP A 52 17.70 6.20 -10.84
C TRP A 52 16.45 5.83 -11.66
N VAL A 53 16.06 4.54 -11.65
CA VAL A 53 14.84 4.07 -12.30
C VAL A 53 13.62 4.77 -11.74
N PHE A 54 13.54 4.98 -10.41
CA PHE A 54 12.47 5.75 -9.79
C PHE A 54 12.37 7.16 -10.39
N GLY A 55 13.47 7.90 -10.41
CA GLY A 55 13.50 9.25 -10.98
C GLY A 55 13.12 9.25 -12.47
N ARG A 56 13.60 8.27 -13.22
CA ARG A 56 13.30 8.13 -14.65
C ARG A 56 11.83 7.86 -14.91
N LEU A 57 11.24 6.90 -14.20
CA LEU A 57 9.82 6.58 -14.31
C LEU A 57 8.95 7.78 -13.88
N HIS A 58 9.29 8.43 -12.76
CA HIS A 58 8.55 9.61 -12.27
C HIS A 58 8.56 10.76 -13.29
N SER A 59 9.67 10.98 -14.00
CA SER A 59 9.78 12.06 -14.99
C SER A 59 9.17 11.73 -16.36
N CYS A 60 9.15 10.47 -16.77
CA CYS A 60 8.74 10.07 -18.11
C CYS A 60 7.29 9.58 -18.19
N LEU A 61 6.74 8.99 -17.12
CA LEU A 61 5.35 8.52 -17.13
C LEU A 61 4.37 9.68 -17.06
N GLN A 62 3.21 9.49 -17.70
CA GLN A 62 2.09 10.40 -17.51
C GLN A 62 1.69 10.47 -16.01
N PRO A 63 1.31 11.66 -15.50
CA PRO A 63 0.97 11.82 -14.07
C PRO A 63 -0.12 10.84 -13.59
N LYS A 64 -1.13 10.56 -14.44
CA LYS A 64 -2.18 9.57 -14.12
C LYS A 64 -1.62 8.16 -13.91
N HIS A 65 -0.68 7.73 -14.74
CA HIS A 65 -0.07 6.40 -14.71
C HIS A 65 0.84 6.26 -13.50
N TRP A 66 1.62 7.31 -13.21
CA TRP A 66 2.44 7.37 -11.99
C TRP A 66 1.61 7.24 -10.71
N LEU A 67 0.46 7.93 -10.65
CA LEU A 67 -0.46 7.82 -9.51
C LEU A 67 -1.06 6.41 -9.39
N ALA A 68 -1.40 5.77 -10.52
CA ALA A 68 -1.93 4.40 -10.52
C ALA A 68 -0.92 3.38 -10.01
N LEU A 69 0.35 3.47 -10.46
CA LEU A 69 1.42 2.59 -9.98
C LEU A 69 1.69 2.80 -8.50
N ASN A 70 1.73 4.05 -8.02
CA ASN A 70 1.89 4.34 -6.59
C ASN A 70 0.73 3.80 -5.75
N ALA A 71 -0.51 4.00 -6.21
CA ALA A 71 -1.67 3.49 -5.50
C ALA A 71 -1.68 1.96 -5.44
N ARG A 72 -1.17 1.27 -6.46
CA ARG A 72 -1.13 -0.20 -6.49
C ARG A 72 0.05 -0.77 -5.71
N TYR A 73 1.26 -0.33 -6.03
CA TYR A 73 2.51 -1.00 -5.67
C TYR A 73 3.36 -0.30 -4.61
N SER A 74 3.06 0.96 -4.25
CA SER A 74 3.86 1.66 -3.24
C SER A 74 3.81 0.96 -1.88
N THR A 75 4.95 0.88 -1.23
CA THR A 75 5.12 0.35 0.14
C THR A 75 4.96 1.44 1.20
N HIS A 76 5.04 2.71 0.82
CA HIS A 76 4.94 3.84 1.75
C HIS A 76 3.49 4.31 1.92
N MET A 77 3.01 4.32 3.16
CA MET A 77 1.63 4.66 3.48
C MET A 77 1.25 6.07 3.00
N ALA A 78 2.07 7.09 3.26
CA ALA A 78 1.68 8.46 2.92
C ALA A 78 1.68 8.69 1.41
N SER A 79 2.66 8.13 0.69
CA SER A 79 2.71 8.20 -0.79
C SER A 79 1.50 7.48 -1.40
N LYS A 80 1.21 6.26 -0.94
CA LYS A 80 0.08 5.46 -1.40
C LYS A 80 -1.26 6.13 -1.11
N VAL A 81 -1.48 6.65 0.10
CA VAL A 81 -2.72 7.38 0.46
C VAL A 81 -2.85 8.68 -0.35
N GLY A 82 -1.76 9.42 -0.55
CA GLY A 82 -1.76 10.61 -1.41
C GLY A 82 -2.11 10.27 -2.86
N ALA A 83 -1.57 9.18 -3.39
CA ALA A 83 -1.88 8.68 -4.73
C ALA A 83 -3.33 8.24 -4.86
N ILE A 84 -3.87 7.53 -3.87
CA ILE A 84 -5.30 7.16 -3.79
C ILE A 84 -6.19 8.42 -3.81
N GLY A 85 -5.84 9.45 -3.03
CA GLY A 85 -6.63 10.70 -3.01
C GLY A 85 -6.68 11.39 -4.38
N ARG A 86 -5.54 11.42 -5.09
CA ARG A 86 -5.42 12.05 -6.42
C ARG A 86 -6.08 11.23 -7.52
N ILE A 87 -5.93 9.90 -7.52
CA ILE A 87 -6.52 9.04 -8.56
C ILE A 87 -8.05 9.04 -8.50
N VAL A 88 -8.65 9.20 -7.31
CA VAL A 88 -10.11 9.33 -7.15
C VAL A 88 -10.66 10.56 -7.88
N ALA A 89 -9.85 11.59 -8.18
CA ALA A 89 -10.25 12.72 -9.02
C ALA A 89 -10.28 12.39 -10.53
N HIS A 90 -9.53 11.36 -10.95
CA HIS A 90 -9.43 10.96 -12.36
C HIS A 90 -10.43 9.85 -12.77
N VAL A 91 -11.09 9.21 -11.80
CA VAL A 91 -12.06 8.14 -12.07
C VAL A 91 -13.46 8.72 -12.30
N THR A 92 -13.97 8.61 -13.53
CA THR A 92 -15.35 8.94 -13.85
C THR A 92 -16.27 7.78 -13.51
N SER A 93 -17.22 8.00 -12.60
CA SER A 93 -18.21 6.99 -12.20
C SER A 93 -19.50 7.67 -11.74
N PRO A 94 -20.67 7.05 -11.96
CA PRO A 94 -21.94 7.53 -11.41
C PRO A 94 -22.07 7.31 -9.89
N ALA A 95 -21.13 6.61 -9.26
CA ALA A 95 -21.20 6.30 -7.84
C ALA A 95 -20.94 7.54 -6.96
N PRO A 96 -21.55 7.61 -5.75
CA PRO A 96 -21.27 8.67 -4.77
C PRO A 96 -19.78 8.77 -4.42
N ARG A 97 -19.35 9.97 -4.01
CA ARG A 97 -17.93 10.25 -3.72
C ARG A 97 -17.36 9.36 -2.61
N LEU A 98 -18.15 9.07 -1.58
CA LEU A 98 -17.78 8.15 -0.51
C LEU A 98 -17.52 6.74 -1.05
N PHE A 99 -18.45 6.24 -1.87
CA PHE A 99 -18.34 4.94 -2.50
C PHE A 99 -17.09 4.83 -3.37
N LEU A 100 -16.82 5.86 -4.18
CA LEU A 100 -15.60 5.92 -5.00
C LEU A 100 -14.34 5.85 -4.15
N THR A 101 -14.24 6.70 -3.13
CA THR A 101 -13.05 6.75 -2.26
C THR A 101 -12.81 5.41 -1.56
N LYS A 102 -13.85 4.79 -1.01
CA LYS A 102 -13.76 3.48 -0.37
C LYS A 102 -13.42 2.36 -1.36
N ALA A 103 -14.03 2.38 -2.55
CA ALA A 103 -13.73 1.41 -3.61
C ALA A 103 -12.27 1.51 -4.08
N VAL A 104 -11.76 2.71 -4.36
CA VAL A 104 -10.34 2.89 -4.76
C VAL A 104 -9.40 2.45 -3.63
N THR A 105 -9.73 2.77 -2.38
CA THR A 105 -8.93 2.31 -1.23
C THR A 105 -8.92 0.78 -1.13
N ALA A 106 -10.07 0.12 -1.27
CA ALA A 106 -10.18 -1.34 -1.25
C ALA A 106 -9.49 -2.02 -2.45
N TRP A 107 -9.40 -1.33 -3.59
CA TRP A 107 -8.62 -1.79 -4.74
C TRP A 107 -7.11 -1.69 -4.49
N ALA A 108 -6.66 -0.58 -3.90
CA ALA A 108 -5.25 -0.34 -3.58
C ALA A 108 -4.71 -1.28 -2.49
N TYR A 109 -5.59 -1.67 -1.56
CA TYR A 109 -5.29 -2.62 -0.48
C TYR A 109 -6.20 -3.84 -0.60
N PRO A 110 -5.86 -4.84 -1.43
CA PRO A 110 -6.66 -6.07 -1.54
C PRO A 110 -6.66 -6.87 -0.23
N GLN A 111 -7.76 -7.58 0.05
CA GLN A 111 -7.82 -8.52 1.17
C GLN A 111 -6.83 -9.67 0.93
N LEU A 112 -5.86 -9.82 1.82
CA LEU A 112 -4.96 -10.97 1.82
C LEU A 112 -5.70 -12.12 2.50
N GLY A 113 -6.02 -13.19 1.75
CA GLY A 113 -6.65 -14.39 2.31
C GLY A 113 -5.80 -14.95 3.46
N GLY A 114 -6.42 -15.17 4.62
CA GLY A 114 -5.73 -15.63 5.83
C GLY A 114 -5.06 -14.54 6.68
N ALA A 115 -5.07 -13.28 6.23
CA ALA A 115 -4.57 -12.13 7.01
C ALA A 115 -5.70 -11.31 7.64
N GLU A 116 -6.89 -11.90 7.82
CA GLU A 116 -7.92 -11.29 8.64
C GLU A 116 -7.37 -11.15 10.06
N ARG A 117 -7.39 -9.92 10.58
CA ARG A 117 -7.11 -9.71 12.00
C ARG A 117 -8.14 -10.54 12.77
N PRO A 118 -7.73 -11.46 13.65
CA PRO A 118 -8.68 -12.22 14.45
C PRO A 118 -9.58 -11.21 15.17
N VAL A 119 -10.90 -11.40 15.04
CA VAL A 119 -11.88 -10.59 15.77
C VAL A 119 -11.46 -10.60 17.24
N SER A 120 -11.39 -9.44 17.89
CA SER A 120 -11.01 -9.39 19.31
C SER A 120 -11.99 -10.25 20.08
N GLN A 121 -11.54 -11.40 20.55
CA GLN A 121 -12.28 -12.14 21.54
C GLN A 121 -12.33 -11.25 22.77
N LYS A 122 -13.52 -10.77 23.12
CA LYS A 122 -13.71 -10.03 24.37
C LYS A 122 -13.30 -10.96 25.50
N VAL A 123 -12.39 -10.49 26.36
CA VAL A 123 -12.01 -11.25 27.54
C VAL A 123 -13.10 -11.04 28.58
N THR A 124 -13.88 -12.09 28.83
CA THR A 124 -14.80 -12.16 29.96
C THR A 124 -14.03 -12.81 31.11
N LEU A 125 -13.95 -12.12 32.26
CA LEU A 125 -13.40 -12.72 33.48
C LEU A 125 -14.60 -13.18 34.32
N ASP A 126 -14.71 -14.46 34.62
CA ASP A 126 -15.78 -14.95 35.49
C ASP A 126 -15.56 -14.42 36.92
N VAL A 127 -16.63 -13.88 37.51
CA VAL A 127 -16.63 -13.38 38.88
C VAL A 127 -17.56 -14.24 39.70
N ASP A 128 -17.05 -14.74 40.82
CA ASP A 128 -17.84 -15.51 41.78
C ASP A 128 -19.01 -14.67 42.32
N ASP A 129 -20.21 -15.24 42.33
CA ASP A 129 -21.44 -14.49 42.63
C ASP A 129 -21.54 -14.09 44.11
N ASP A 130 -20.83 -14.78 44.99
CA ASP A 130 -20.75 -14.47 46.43
C ASP A 130 -19.72 -13.38 46.76
N ALA A 131 -19.04 -12.82 45.75
CA ALA A 131 -18.04 -11.78 45.95
C ALA A 131 -18.64 -10.45 46.43
N PRO A 132 -17.95 -9.73 47.34
CA PRO A 132 -18.40 -8.41 47.79
C PRO A 132 -18.39 -7.38 46.65
N ALA A 133 -19.31 -6.41 46.70
CA ALA A 133 -19.60 -5.47 45.60
C ALA A 133 -18.37 -4.70 45.09
N TRP A 134 -17.45 -4.31 45.98
CA TRP A 134 -16.20 -3.63 45.60
C TRP A 134 -15.30 -4.48 44.70
N ARG A 135 -15.30 -5.80 44.91
CA ARG A 135 -14.51 -6.77 44.13
C ARG A 135 -15.13 -6.98 42.75
N LYS A 136 -16.46 -7.07 42.67
CA LYS A 136 -17.20 -7.13 41.38
C LYS A 136 -16.94 -5.86 40.55
N ALA A 137 -17.01 -4.69 41.16
CA ALA A 137 -16.71 -3.41 40.49
C ALA A 137 -15.25 -3.30 40.03
N ALA A 138 -14.30 -3.77 40.85
CA ALA A 138 -12.88 -3.78 40.50
C ALA A 138 -12.59 -4.69 39.30
N VAL A 139 -13.18 -5.90 39.25
CA VAL A 139 -13.02 -6.83 38.13
C VAL A 139 -13.68 -6.28 36.86
N ALA A 140 -14.88 -5.70 36.95
CA ALA A 140 -15.53 -5.06 35.80
C ALA A 140 -14.68 -3.92 35.22
N LYS A 141 -14.08 -3.08 36.07
CA LYS A 141 -13.16 -2.02 35.64
C LYS A 141 -11.90 -2.57 34.98
N ALA A 142 -11.34 -3.66 35.52
CA ALA A 142 -10.18 -4.34 34.94
C ALA A 142 -10.51 -4.96 33.56
N GLN A 143 -11.67 -5.63 33.43
CA GLN A 143 -12.17 -6.16 32.16
C GLN A 143 -12.33 -5.05 31.11
N GLN A 144 -12.95 -3.93 31.48
CA GLN A 144 -13.11 -2.78 30.58
C GLN A 144 -11.76 -2.22 30.13
N ALA A 145 -10.78 -2.10 31.03
CA ALA A 145 -9.44 -1.63 30.70
C ALA A 145 -8.69 -2.59 29.77
N ILE A 146 -8.80 -3.91 29.99
CA ILE A 146 -8.21 -4.94 29.14
C ILE A 146 -8.84 -4.89 27.74
N ASN A 147 -10.16 -4.88 27.64
CA ASN A 147 -10.88 -4.82 26.37
C ASN A 147 -10.60 -3.50 25.61
N ALA A 148 -10.48 -2.38 26.33
CA ALA A 148 -10.09 -1.10 25.74
C ALA A 148 -8.65 -1.14 25.17
N LYS A 149 -7.69 -1.74 25.90
CA LYS A 149 -6.32 -1.92 25.39
C LYS A 149 -6.25 -2.87 24.20
N LEU A 150 -7.02 -3.96 24.22
CA LEU A 150 -7.11 -4.89 23.08
C LEU A 150 -7.67 -4.18 21.85
N LYS A 151 -8.71 -3.36 22.02
CA LYS A 151 -9.25 -2.52 20.94
C LYS A 151 -8.22 -1.53 20.40
N GLN A 152 -7.52 -0.80 21.28
CA GLN A 152 -6.44 0.12 20.86
C GLN A 152 -5.32 -0.59 20.10
N ARG A 153 -4.90 -1.79 20.54
CA ARG A 153 -3.86 -2.58 19.85
C ARG A 153 -4.33 -3.10 18.49
N GLN A 154 -5.63 -3.36 18.32
CA GLN A 154 -6.21 -3.72 17.02
C GLN A 154 -6.36 -2.53 16.08
N GLU A 155 -6.61 -1.34 16.60
CA GLU A 155 -6.68 -0.10 15.82
C GLU A 155 -5.30 0.46 15.50
N ALA A 156 -4.27 0.06 16.26
CA ALA A 156 -2.89 0.46 16.02
C ALA A 156 -2.44 0.05 14.59
N PRO A 157 -1.77 0.95 13.86
CA PRO A 157 -1.12 0.60 12.59
C PRO A 157 -0.06 -0.48 12.82
N CYS A 158 -0.11 -1.58 12.06
CA CYS A 158 0.99 -2.53 12.03
C CYS A 158 2.15 -1.86 11.29
N GLU A 159 3.28 -1.66 11.96
CA GLU A 159 4.51 -1.24 11.29
C GLU A 159 4.86 -2.26 10.19
N GLY A 160 4.92 -1.78 8.94
CA GLY A 160 5.43 -2.53 7.80
C GLY A 160 4.40 -3.13 6.83
N VAL A 161 3.16 -3.45 7.24
CA VAL A 161 2.13 -3.99 6.33
C VAL A 161 0.77 -3.33 6.57
N ILE A 162 0.29 -2.59 5.56
CA ILE A 162 -1.00 -1.91 5.61
C ILE A 162 -2.10 -2.91 5.27
N ILE A 163 -2.63 -3.59 6.29
CA ILE A 163 -3.81 -4.45 6.17
C ILE A 163 -5.01 -3.65 6.66
N LEU A 164 -5.95 -3.40 5.75
CA LEU A 164 -7.21 -2.75 6.11
C LEU A 164 -8.08 -3.73 6.93
N PRO A 165 -8.77 -3.25 7.98
CA PRO A 165 -9.76 -4.06 8.69
C PRO A 165 -10.87 -4.59 7.76
N ALA A 166 -11.44 -5.75 8.09
CA ALA A 166 -12.49 -6.39 7.29
C ALA A 166 -13.71 -5.47 7.01
N HIS A 167 -14.10 -4.64 7.99
CA HIS A 167 -15.23 -3.71 7.84
C HIS A 167 -15.01 -2.67 6.72
N ASN A 168 -13.76 -2.35 6.36
CA ASN A 168 -13.49 -1.43 5.27
C ASN A 168 -13.88 -1.99 3.90
N TYR A 169 -14.10 -3.30 3.78
CA TYR A 169 -14.51 -3.98 2.56
C TYR A 169 -16.01 -4.24 2.48
N ASP A 170 -16.75 -3.98 3.57
CA ASP A 170 -18.20 -4.10 3.58
C ASP A 170 -18.83 -2.94 2.79
N MET A 171 -19.39 -3.26 1.62
CA MET A 171 -20.00 -2.29 0.71
C MET A 171 -21.26 -1.65 1.30
N ASN A 172 -21.87 -2.24 2.34
CA ASN A 172 -23.01 -1.63 3.01
C ASN A 172 -22.66 -0.30 3.68
N THR A 173 -21.41 -0.14 4.12
CA THR A 173 -20.95 1.10 4.77
C THR A 173 -20.50 2.16 3.76
N TRP A 174 -20.38 1.82 2.48
CA TRP A 174 -19.83 2.72 1.46
C TRP A 174 -20.86 3.66 0.84
N ASP A 175 -22.15 3.36 1.04
CA ASP A 175 -23.26 4.08 0.43
C ASP A 175 -24.32 4.40 1.48
N LEU A 176 -24.58 5.69 1.66
CA LEU A 176 -25.58 6.19 2.61
C LEU A 176 -26.98 6.28 1.99
N ASP A 177 -27.06 6.29 0.65
CA ASP A 177 -28.31 6.50 -0.09
C ASP A 177 -29.11 5.19 -0.23
N GLY A 178 -28.58 4.08 0.26
CA GLY A 178 -29.28 2.79 0.30
C GLY A 178 -29.52 2.19 -1.10
N ASN A 179 -28.61 2.41 -2.06
CA ASN A 179 -28.78 1.88 -3.41
C ASN A 179 -28.80 0.34 -3.40
N PRO A 180 -29.49 -0.29 -4.38
CA PRO A 180 -29.53 -1.75 -4.49
C PRO A 180 -28.12 -2.35 -4.56
N GLU A 181 -27.95 -3.50 -3.91
CA GLU A 181 -26.65 -4.21 -3.85
C GLU A 181 -26.07 -4.51 -5.24
N ARG A 182 -26.93 -4.81 -6.22
CA ARG A 182 -26.53 -5.02 -7.61
C ARG A 182 -25.80 -3.79 -8.18
N THR A 183 -26.35 -2.61 -7.95
CA THR A 183 -25.79 -1.34 -8.44
C THR A 183 -24.43 -1.08 -7.81
N ARG A 184 -24.29 -1.29 -6.49
CA ARG A 184 -23.01 -1.13 -5.77
C ARG A 184 -21.95 -2.09 -6.31
N ARG A 185 -22.29 -3.36 -6.53
CA ARG A 185 -21.38 -4.36 -7.14
C ARG A 185 -20.96 -3.97 -8.55
N ASP A 186 -21.91 -3.49 -9.36
CA ASP A 186 -21.63 -3.07 -10.73
C ASP A 186 -20.70 -1.84 -10.77
N TRP A 187 -20.93 -0.86 -9.88
CA TRP A 187 -20.02 0.28 -9.71
C TRP A 187 -18.61 -0.17 -9.32
N ARG A 188 -18.49 -1.01 -8.28
CA ARG A 188 -17.19 -1.52 -7.83
C ARG A 188 -16.45 -2.24 -8.96
N ARG A 189 -17.13 -3.12 -9.70
CA ARG A 189 -16.54 -3.86 -10.83
C ARG A 189 -16.03 -2.90 -11.92
N LYS A 190 -16.82 -1.88 -12.27
CA LYS A 190 -16.43 -0.89 -13.30
C LYS A 190 -15.26 -0.03 -12.84
N ILE A 191 -15.26 0.41 -11.58
CA ILE A 191 -14.16 1.18 -10.98
C ILE A 191 -12.87 0.36 -11.01
N PHE A 192 -12.92 -0.89 -10.53
CA PHE A 192 -11.76 -1.76 -10.46
C PHE A 192 -11.21 -2.03 -11.87
N LYS A 193 -12.07 -2.38 -12.83
CA LYS A 193 -11.67 -2.58 -14.22
C LYS A 193 -11.01 -1.33 -14.82
N GLY A 194 -11.51 -0.14 -14.51
CA GLY A 194 -10.93 1.12 -14.98
C GLY A 194 -9.54 1.38 -14.38
N LEU A 195 -9.36 1.10 -13.09
CA LEU A 195 -8.09 1.26 -12.39
C LEU A 195 -7.07 0.21 -12.84
N ASP A 196 -7.47 -1.04 -12.99
CA ASP A 196 -6.61 -2.12 -13.50
C ASP A 196 -6.12 -1.79 -14.91
N LYS A 197 -7.01 -1.32 -15.79
CA LYS A 197 -6.63 -0.86 -17.13
C LYS A 197 -5.59 0.28 -17.08
N MET A 198 -5.75 1.22 -16.15
CA MET A 198 -4.80 2.32 -15.98
C MET A 198 -3.43 1.82 -15.49
N VAL A 199 -3.41 0.80 -14.63
CA VAL A 199 -2.16 0.14 -14.21
C VAL A 199 -1.53 -0.64 -15.35
N ASP A 200 -2.31 -1.36 -16.15
CA ASP A 200 -1.81 -2.11 -17.30
C ASP A 200 -1.19 -1.17 -18.35
N GLU A 201 -1.89 -0.07 -18.69
CA GLU A 201 -1.36 0.98 -19.57
C GLU A 201 -0.05 1.58 -19.01
N ALA A 202 0.00 1.83 -17.69
CA ALA A 202 1.19 2.34 -17.02
C ALA A 202 2.37 1.36 -17.04
N LEU A 203 2.11 0.05 -16.90
CA LEU A 203 3.13 -0.98 -16.95
C LEU A 203 3.69 -1.16 -18.37
N VAL A 204 2.85 -1.02 -19.40
CA VAL A 204 3.31 -1.01 -20.80
C VAL A 204 4.24 0.18 -21.05
N GLU A 205 3.83 1.40 -20.67
CA GLU A 205 4.66 2.60 -20.80
C GLU A 205 5.97 2.49 -20.00
N ALA A 206 5.90 1.98 -18.77
CA ALA A 206 7.09 1.70 -17.96
C ALA A 206 8.01 0.68 -18.64
N GLY A 207 7.46 -0.39 -19.23
CA GLY A 207 8.22 -1.37 -19.98
C GLY A 207 8.99 -0.74 -21.15
N GLU A 208 8.32 0.08 -21.96
CA GLU A 208 8.96 0.78 -23.08
C GLU A 208 10.10 1.70 -22.62
N ILE A 209 9.92 2.40 -21.49
CA ILE A 209 10.96 3.26 -20.92
C ILE A 209 12.14 2.39 -20.47
N LEU A 210 11.88 1.35 -19.68
CA LEU A 210 12.94 0.51 -19.12
C LEU A 210 13.71 -0.28 -20.20
N SER A 211 13.04 -0.69 -21.29
CA SER A 211 13.70 -1.29 -22.45
C SER A 211 14.61 -0.29 -23.18
N LYS A 212 14.15 0.96 -23.39
CA LYS A 212 14.98 2.02 -23.99
C LYS A 212 16.22 2.34 -23.15
N GLU A 213 16.09 2.23 -21.83
CA GLU A 213 17.19 2.43 -20.88
C GLU A 213 18.10 1.20 -20.72
N GLY A 214 17.78 0.05 -21.32
CA GLY A 214 18.60 -1.17 -21.27
C GLY A 214 18.67 -1.82 -19.88
N VAL A 215 17.71 -1.56 -18.99
CA VAL A 215 17.72 -2.10 -17.61
C VAL A 215 16.93 -3.40 -17.44
N LEU A 216 16.03 -3.70 -18.39
CA LEU A 216 15.28 -4.96 -18.45
C LEU A 216 16.11 -6.07 -19.08
N PHE A 217 15.89 -7.30 -18.62
CA PHE A 217 16.39 -8.51 -19.27
C PHE A 217 15.61 -8.75 -20.56
N ASP A 218 16.28 -8.80 -21.72
CA ASP A 218 15.69 -9.26 -22.96
C ASP A 218 15.97 -10.76 -23.09
N ASP A 219 14.93 -11.59 -23.00
CA ASP A 219 15.04 -13.03 -23.27
C ASP A 219 15.43 -13.32 -24.74
N GLN A 220 15.47 -12.30 -25.61
CA GLN A 220 15.87 -12.43 -27.03
C GLN A 220 17.37 -12.65 -27.24
N ASP A 221 18.21 -12.38 -26.25
CA ASP A 221 19.68 -12.57 -26.35
C ASP A 221 20.14 -14.00 -25.98
N ALA A 222 19.20 -14.91 -25.69
CA ALA A 222 19.47 -16.29 -25.27
C ALA A 222 19.16 -17.36 -26.32
N ALA A 223 18.89 -16.98 -27.58
CA ALA A 223 18.58 -17.88 -28.69
C ALA A 223 19.69 -17.91 -29.76
#